data_AF-A0A0Q4Z130-F1
#
_entry.id   AF-A0A0Q4Z130-F1
#
_cell.length_a   1.000
_cell.length_b   1.000
_cell.length_c   1.000
_cell.angle_alpha   90.00
_cell.angle_beta   90.00
_cell.angle_gamma   90.00
#
_symmetry.space_group_name_H-M   'P 1'
#
loop_
_entity.id
_entity.type
_entity.pdbx_description
1 polymer ?
#
loop_
_entity_poly.entity_id
_entity_poly.type
_entity_poly.pdbx_seq_one_letter_code
_entity_poly.pdbx_strand_id
1 'polypeptide(L)'
;MHLPTDDSGHPLAVQFQDFIRSQPFPCVGAKSALSKGQMKIVVARSIASSWDDPRLYPALLAFICRYRAKPDLFQSFAVIFEDPTDLGEEAFERHLWNRVQSLSDKDAFLGQRYDARVEADPNDPHFSLSFGGEAFFVVGMHPGASRPARRFPHPVLVFNLRAQFEQLRAEGRYEKLRSAILSRDEALAGSINPMLARHGDASEARQYSGRAVGADWVCPFRGRAPEAQDAA
;
A
#
# COMPACT_ATOMS: atom_id res chain seq x y z
N MET A 1 24.78 1.12 9.39
CA MET A 1 23.45 0.99 8.76
C MET A 1 22.91 -0.39 9.15
N HIS A 2 21.92 -0.48 10.04
CA HIS A 2 21.30 -1.79 10.32
C HIS A 2 20.62 -2.27 9.03
N LEU A 3 20.87 -3.52 8.67
CA LEU A 3 20.25 -4.14 7.50
C LEU A 3 18.71 -4.05 7.63
N PRO A 4 17.97 -3.94 6.52
CA PRO A 4 16.52 -3.93 6.54
C PRO A 4 15.98 -5.17 7.28
N THR A 5 15.39 -4.96 8.46
CA THR A 5 14.85 -6.04 9.28
C THR A 5 13.74 -6.76 8.52
N ASP A 6 13.82 -8.09 8.48
CA ASP A 6 12.65 -8.91 8.14
C ASP A 6 11.99 -9.32 9.44
N ASP A 7 10.79 -8.80 9.68
CA ASP A 7 10.05 -9.13 10.87
C ASP A 7 9.06 -10.28 10.61
N SER A 8 9.25 -11.08 9.54
CA SER A 8 8.35 -12.20 9.19
C SER A 8 8.18 -13.24 10.31
N GLY A 9 9.14 -13.35 11.24
CA GLY A 9 9.06 -14.20 12.43
C GLY A 9 8.39 -13.55 13.65
N HIS A 10 8.08 -12.26 13.60
CA HIS A 10 7.42 -11.54 14.69
C HIS A 10 5.98 -12.06 14.90
N PRO A 11 5.46 -12.15 16.14
CA PRO A 11 4.10 -12.65 16.40
C PRO A 11 3.00 -11.97 15.57
N LEU A 12 3.04 -10.64 15.44
CA LEU A 12 2.11 -9.89 14.59
C LEU A 12 2.24 -10.23 13.10
N ALA A 13 3.46 -10.46 12.63
CA ALA A 13 3.69 -10.86 11.24
C ALA A 13 3.13 -12.26 10.98
N VAL A 14 3.29 -13.20 11.91
CA VAL A 14 2.71 -14.55 11.82
C VAL A 14 1.18 -14.45 11.79
N GLN A 15 0.58 -13.66 12.69
CA GLN A 15 -0.88 -13.43 12.70
C GLN A 15 -1.38 -12.84 11.38
N PHE A 16 -0.64 -11.88 10.81
CA PHE A 16 -0.98 -11.28 9.52
C PHE A 16 -0.90 -12.27 8.36
N GLN A 17 0.13 -13.12 8.36
CA GLN A 17 0.27 -14.18 7.38
C GLN A 17 -0.89 -15.19 7.46
N ASP A 18 -1.29 -15.58 8.67
CA ASP A 18 -2.41 -16.51 8.87
C ASP A 18 -3.74 -15.89 8.47
N PHE A 19 -3.93 -14.60 8.75
CA PHE A 19 -5.07 -13.83 8.23
C PHE A 19 -5.13 -13.87 6.70
N ILE A 20 -4.00 -13.66 6.00
CA ILE A 20 -3.93 -13.73 4.53
C ILE A 20 -4.18 -15.15 4.02
N ARG A 21 -3.66 -16.18 4.69
CA ARG A 21 -3.85 -17.59 4.33
C ARG A 21 -5.29 -18.05 4.50
N SER A 22 -6.04 -17.41 5.39
CA SER A 22 -7.42 -17.79 5.70
C SER A 22 -8.26 -17.89 4.42
N GLN A 23 -9.11 -18.92 4.35
CA GLN A 23 -9.98 -19.13 3.19
C GLN A 23 -10.84 -17.90 2.86
N PRO A 24 -11.44 -17.19 3.84
CA PRO A 24 -12.30 -16.04 3.56
C PRO A 24 -11.56 -14.85 2.93
N PHE A 25 -10.25 -14.71 3.12
CA PHE A 25 -9.51 -13.57 2.58
C PHE A 25 -9.50 -13.57 1.04
N PRO A 26 -10.01 -12.51 0.37
CA PRO A 26 -10.34 -12.57 -1.05
C PRO A 26 -9.14 -12.32 -1.99
N CYS A 27 -8.08 -11.69 -1.50
CA CYS A 27 -6.97 -11.22 -2.35
C CYS A 27 -6.02 -12.37 -2.74
N VAL A 28 -6.24 -12.93 -3.92
CA VAL A 28 -5.38 -13.97 -4.52
C VAL A 28 -3.95 -13.49 -4.80
N GLY A 29 -3.74 -12.19 -5.03
CA GLY A 29 -2.41 -11.61 -5.21
C GLY A 29 -1.58 -11.67 -3.93
N ALA A 30 -2.16 -11.26 -2.80
CA ALA A 30 -1.51 -11.35 -1.49
C ALA A 30 -1.27 -12.80 -1.05
N LYS A 31 -2.21 -13.72 -1.32
CA LYS A 31 -2.00 -15.16 -1.11
C LYS A 31 -0.82 -15.69 -1.94
N SER A 32 -0.71 -15.28 -3.20
CA SER A 32 0.40 -15.65 -4.09
C SER A 32 1.73 -15.10 -3.57
N ALA A 33 1.76 -13.83 -3.18
CA ALA A 33 2.94 -13.18 -2.61
C ALA A 33 3.47 -13.93 -1.38
N LEU A 34 2.57 -14.31 -0.46
CA LEU A 34 2.93 -15.06 0.73
C LEU A 34 3.42 -16.48 0.40
N SER A 35 2.70 -17.21 -0.47
CA SER A 35 3.07 -18.60 -0.84
C SER A 35 4.44 -18.71 -1.52
N LYS A 36 4.87 -17.66 -2.22
CA LYS A 36 6.15 -17.59 -2.93
C LYS A 36 7.28 -16.96 -2.10
N GLY A 37 7.01 -16.57 -0.86
CA GLY A 37 7.99 -15.87 -0.02
C GLY A 37 8.35 -14.47 -0.55
N GLN A 38 7.44 -13.84 -1.29
CA GLN A 38 7.62 -12.54 -1.95
C GLN A 38 6.96 -11.38 -1.18
N MET A 39 6.52 -11.63 0.06
CA MET A 39 6.00 -10.61 0.97
C MET A 39 7.05 -10.26 2.01
N LYS A 40 7.58 -9.04 1.94
CA LYS A 40 8.48 -8.49 2.97
C LYS A 40 7.62 -7.87 4.07
N ILE A 41 7.84 -8.25 5.33
CA ILE A 41 7.08 -7.72 6.47
C ILE A 41 8.01 -6.97 7.42
N VAL A 42 7.57 -5.79 7.87
CA VAL A 42 8.21 -4.99 8.91
C VAL A 42 7.18 -4.65 9.98
N VAL A 43 7.55 -4.78 11.25
CA VAL A 43 6.72 -4.36 12.39
C VAL A 43 7.23 -3.02 12.90
N ALA A 44 6.32 -2.07 13.10
CA ALA A 44 6.57 -0.73 13.60
C ALA A 44 5.70 -0.47 14.83
N ARG A 45 6.06 0.52 15.64
CA ARG A 45 5.33 0.83 16.87
C ARG A 45 3.97 1.44 16.59
N SER A 46 3.97 2.70 16.19
CA SER A 46 2.74 3.48 16.09
C SER A 46 2.52 4.04 14.70
N ILE A 47 1.34 3.82 14.12
CA ILE A 47 0.95 4.52 12.87
C ILE A 47 0.75 6.03 13.12
N ALA A 48 0.56 6.44 14.38
CA ALA A 48 0.35 7.83 14.75
C ALA A 48 1.66 8.65 14.85
N SER A 49 2.84 8.02 14.82
CA SER A 49 4.11 8.69 15.10
C SER A 49 5.19 8.39 14.06
N SER A 50 5.89 9.42 13.55
CA SER A 50 6.98 9.31 12.54
C SER A 50 8.29 8.74 13.05
N TRP A 51 8.27 8.19 14.26
CA TRP A 51 9.43 7.62 14.91
C TRP A 51 10.09 6.49 14.12
N ASP A 52 9.29 5.59 13.54
CA ASP A 52 9.81 4.44 12.78
C ASP A 52 10.11 4.76 11.31
N ASP A 53 9.63 5.90 10.77
CA ASP A 53 9.78 6.23 9.35
C ASP A 53 11.24 6.26 8.86
N PRO A 54 12.24 6.74 9.65
CA PRO A 54 13.66 6.64 9.29
C PRO A 54 14.18 5.20 9.14
N ARG A 55 13.51 4.21 9.72
CA ARG A 55 13.80 2.77 9.56
C ARG A 55 12.96 2.14 8.46
N LEU A 56 11.68 2.51 8.34
CA LEU A 56 10.76 2.00 7.32
C LEU A 56 11.18 2.39 5.91
N TYR A 57 11.62 3.64 5.72
CA TYR A 57 11.96 4.15 4.40
C TYR A 57 13.18 3.43 3.77
N PRO A 58 14.32 3.23 4.46
CA PRO A 58 15.40 2.38 3.94
C PRO A 58 14.98 0.93 3.68
N ALA A 59 14.05 0.37 4.47
CA ALA A 59 13.53 -0.96 4.23
C ALA A 59 12.69 -1.05 2.94
N LEU A 60 11.89 -0.01 2.66
CA LEU A 60 11.15 0.14 1.41
C LEU A 60 12.10 0.28 0.22
N LEU A 61 13.15 1.10 0.32
CA LEU A 61 14.18 1.21 -0.73
C LEU A 61 14.89 -0.12 -0.99
N ALA A 62 15.23 -0.87 0.05
CA ALA A 62 15.84 -2.18 -0.12
C ALA A 62 14.88 -3.19 -0.78
N PHE A 63 13.58 -3.11 -0.50
CA PHE A 63 12.56 -3.87 -1.22
C PHE A 63 12.52 -3.51 -2.71
N ILE A 64 12.55 -2.21 -3.05
CA ILE A 64 12.60 -1.72 -4.43
C ILE A 64 13.85 -2.22 -5.16
N CYS A 65 15.03 -2.15 -4.54
CA CYS A 65 16.27 -2.64 -5.14
C CYS A 65 16.21 -4.15 -5.43
N ARG A 66 15.62 -4.95 -4.54
CA ARG A 66 15.42 -6.40 -4.76
C ARG A 66 14.46 -6.66 -5.90
N TYR A 67 13.35 -5.91 -5.97
CA TYR A 67 12.41 -6.00 -7.09
C TYR A 67 13.08 -5.69 -8.43
N ARG A 68 13.87 -4.61 -8.53
CA ARG A 68 14.58 -4.25 -9.76
C ARG A 68 15.57 -5.33 -10.20
N ALA A 69 16.23 -5.99 -9.25
CA ALA A 69 17.13 -7.10 -9.54
C ALA A 69 16.39 -8.35 -10.04
N LYS A 70 15.14 -8.57 -9.59
CA LYS A 70 14.31 -9.70 -9.98
C LYS A 70 12.83 -9.30 -10.00
N PRO A 71 12.30 -8.81 -11.14
CA PRO A 71 10.96 -8.23 -11.23
C PRO A 71 9.87 -9.31 -11.35
N ASP A 72 9.92 -10.32 -10.47
CA ASP A 72 8.88 -11.35 -10.38
C ASP A 72 7.56 -10.74 -9.91
N LEU A 73 6.45 -11.29 -10.38
CA LEU A 73 5.10 -10.92 -9.94
C LEU A 73 4.80 -11.34 -8.50
N PHE A 74 3.87 -10.62 -7.89
CA PHE A 74 3.35 -10.82 -6.53
C PHE A 74 4.39 -10.51 -5.43
N GLN A 75 5.14 -9.43 -5.57
CA GLN A 75 5.96 -8.82 -4.53
C GLN A 75 5.21 -7.71 -3.80
N SER A 76 5.27 -7.72 -2.48
CA SER A 76 4.63 -6.70 -1.64
C SER A 76 5.47 -6.40 -0.40
N PHE A 77 5.41 -5.16 0.06
CA PHE A 77 6.03 -4.72 1.31
C PHE A 77 4.94 -4.34 2.31
N ALA A 78 4.86 -5.02 3.44
CA ALA A 78 3.85 -4.79 4.46
C ALA A 78 4.48 -4.19 5.73
N VAL A 79 3.89 -3.10 6.22
CA VAL A 79 4.22 -2.52 7.52
C VAL A 79 3.04 -2.73 8.46
N ILE A 80 3.26 -3.47 9.54
CA ILE A 80 2.27 -3.71 10.58
C ILE A 80 2.62 -2.81 11.77
N PHE A 81 1.64 -2.06 12.27
CA PHE A 81 1.82 -1.19 13.43
C PHE A 81 1.25 -1.84 14.68
N GLU A 82 1.98 -1.80 15.78
CA GLU A 82 1.52 -2.32 17.08
C GLU A 82 0.30 -1.54 17.59
N ASP A 83 0.29 -0.22 17.40
CA ASP A 83 -0.73 0.69 17.93
C ASP A 83 -1.07 1.87 16.99
N PRO A 84 -2.18 2.59 17.27
CA PRO A 84 -3.33 2.17 18.09
C PRO A 84 -4.26 1.17 17.36
N THR A 85 -4.95 0.30 18.11
CA THR A 85 -5.81 -0.78 17.59
C THR A 85 -7.30 -0.45 17.64
N ASP A 86 -7.67 0.73 18.10
CA ASP A 86 -9.06 1.20 18.26
C ASP A 86 -9.43 2.31 17.26
N LEU A 87 -8.70 2.40 16.15
CA LEU A 87 -8.92 3.41 15.12
C LEU A 87 -10.19 3.14 14.30
N GLY A 88 -11.09 4.13 14.28
CA GLY A 88 -12.11 4.29 13.23
C GLY A 88 -11.50 4.70 11.89
N GLU A 89 -12.28 4.60 10.81
CA GLU A 89 -11.80 4.78 9.43
C GLU A 89 -11.17 6.17 9.19
N GLU A 90 -11.76 7.24 9.70
CA GLU A 90 -11.24 8.61 9.51
C GLU A 90 -9.91 8.84 10.24
N ALA A 91 -9.78 8.29 11.44
CA ALA A 91 -8.55 8.40 12.22
C ALA A 91 -7.43 7.59 11.55
N PHE A 92 -7.73 6.37 11.11
CA PHE A 92 -6.78 5.55 10.35
C PHE A 92 -6.36 6.24 9.04
N GLU A 93 -7.31 6.76 8.25
CA GLU A 93 -7.02 7.48 7.00
C GLU A 93 -6.06 8.65 7.23
N ARG A 94 -6.32 9.47 8.26
CA ARG A 94 -5.42 10.58 8.63
C ARG A 94 -4.01 10.08 8.96
N HIS A 95 -3.89 9.02 9.75
CA HIS A 95 -2.58 8.47 10.11
C HIS A 95 -1.85 7.87 8.90
N LEU A 96 -2.55 7.11 8.04
CA LEU A 96 -2.02 6.62 6.76
C LEU A 96 -1.44 7.75 5.94
N TRP A 97 -2.19 8.84 5.73
CA TRP A 97 -1.71 9.96 4.94
C TRP A 97 -0.54 10.69 5.59
N ASN A 98 -0.50 10.80 6.92
CA ASN A 98 0.66 11.32 7.63
C ASN A 98 1.91 10.45 7.42
N ARG A 99 1.76 9.11 7.36
CA ARG A 99 2.87 8.20 7.03
C ARG A 99 3.35 8.41 5.61
N VAL A 100 2.41 8.42 4.66
CA VAL A 100 2.68 8.60 3.23
C VAL A 100 3.38 9.93 2.97
N GLN A 101 2.92 11.02 3.58
CA GLN A 101 3.58 12.32 3.48
C GLN A 101 5.00 12.26 4.04
N SER A 102 5.18 11.72 5.24
CA SER A 102 6.50 11.60 5.89
C SER A 102 7.50 10.75 5.09
N LEU A 103 7.04 9.69 4.43
CA LEU A 103 7.86 8.88 3.52
C LEU A 103 8.17 9.64 2.22
N SER A 104 7.20 10.37 1.66
CA SER A 104 7.36 11.16 0.43
C SER A 104 8.34 12.33 0.63
N ASP A 105 8.29 12.98 1.80
CA ASP A 105 9.21 14.05 2.17
C ASP A 105 10.65 13.53 2.31
N LYS A 106 10.83 12.33 2.88
CA LYS A 106 12.15 11.66 2.94
C LYS A 106 12.66 11.28 1.57
N ASP A 107 11.76 10.77 0.73
CA ASP A 107 12.06 10.42 -0.65
C ASP A 107 12.58 11.64 -1.42
N ALA A 108 11.90 12.78 -1.27
CA ALA A 108 12.27 14.07 -1.86
C ALA A 108 13.61 14.58 -1.34
N PHE A 109 13.78 14.56 -0.02
CA PHE A 109 15.00 15.00 0.64
C PHE A 109 16.24 14.21 0.17
N LEU A 110 16.06 12.93 -0.15
CA LEU A 110 17.11 12.06 -0.67
C LEU A 110 17.31 12.14 -2.18
N GLY A 111 16.64 13.08 -2.87
CA GLY A 111 16.77 13.30 -4.30
C GLY A 111 16.32 12.13 -5.17
N GLN A 112 15.44 11.26 -4.66
CA GLN A 112 14.87 10.21 -5.50
C GLN A 112 14.02 10.86 -6.60
N ARG A 113 13.85 10.19 -7.73
CA ARG A 113 12.91 10.66 -8.76
C ARG A 113 11.53 10.10 -8.50
N TYR A 114 10.50 10.87 -8.85
CA TYR A 114 9.16 10.32 -8.97
C TYR A 114 9.13 9.34 -10.16
N ASP A 115 8.30 8.31 -10.07
CA ASP A 115 8.08 7.38 -11.17
C ASP A 115 7.41 8.11 -12.34
N ALA A 116 8.10 8.20 -13.48
CA ALA A 116 7.63 8.91 -14.67
C ALA A 116 6.42 8.25 -15.36
N ARG A 117 5.97 7.07 -14.89
CA ARG A 117 4.82 6.32 -15.45
C ARG A 117 3.49 6.70 -14.80
N VAL A 118 3.49 7.60 -13.82
CA VAL A 118 2.32 8.01 -13.03
C VAL A 118 2.36 9.50 -12.74
N GLU A 119 1.19 10.06 -12.40
CA GLU A 119 1.08 11.46 -12.04
C GLU A 119 1.29 11.69 -10.54
N ALA A 120 1.81 12.87 -10.18
CA ALA A 120 2.11 13.22 -8.80
C ALA A 120 0.96 13.98 -8.09
N ASP A 121 0.01 14.54 -8.86
CA ASP A 121 -1.15 15.25 -8.31
C ASP A 121 -2.17 14.24 -7.77
N PRO A 122 -2.52 14.25 -6.46
CA PRO A 122 -3.50 13.33 -5.88
C PRO A 122 -4.91 13.46 -6.46
N ASN A 123 -5.22 14.51 -7.22
CA ASN A 123 -6.51 14.66 -7.90
C ASN A 123 -6.50 14.08 -9.32
N ASP A 124 -5.34 13.74 -9.88
CA ASP A 124 -5.24 13.18 -11.22
C ASP A 124 -5.76 11.72 -11.26
N PRO A 125 -6.57 11.32 -12.26
CA PRO A 125 -7.02 9.94 -12.42
C PRO A 125 -5.89 8.91 -12.59
N HIS A 126 -4.69 9.33 -12.99
CA HIS A 126 -3.47 8.54 -13.14
C HIS A 126 -2.47 8.72 -11.99
N PHE A 127 -2.89 9.38 -10.90
CA PHE A 127 -2.12 9.49 -9.68
C PHE A 127 -1.67 8.12 -9.18
N SER A 128 -0.45 8.02 -8.65
CA SER A 128 -0.04 6.88 -7.83
C SER A 128 1.09 7.29 -6.91
N LEU A 129 1.17 6.73 -5.70
CA LEU A 129 2.27 7.04 -4.80
C LEU A 129 3.59 6.52 -5.37
N SER A 130 4.63 7.34 -5.40
CA SER A 130 5.96 6.92 -5.85
C SER A 130 6.98 7.04 -4.73
N PHE A 131 7.79 5.99 -4.58
CA PHE A 131 8.94 5.95 -3.67
C PHE A 131 10.12 5.30 -4.38
N GLY A 132 11.32 5.84 -4.26
CA GLY A 132 12.55 5.32 -4.86
C GLY A 132 12.48 5.15 -6.38
N GLY A 133 11.62 5.90 -7.06
CA GLY A 133 11.36 5.80 -8.50
C GLY A 133 10.44 4.66 -8.94
N GLU A 134 9.69 4.04 -8.03
CA GLU A 134 8.63 3.07 -8.38
C GLU A 134 7.28 3.53 -7.83
N ALA A 135 6.22 3.36 -8.62
CA ALA A 135 4.84 3.59 -8.24
C ALA A 135 4.25 2.42 -7.43
N PHE A 136 3.38 2.76 -6.48
CA PHE A 136 2.79 1.85 -5.50
C PHE A 136 1.30 2.09 -5.32
N PHE A 137 0.55 0.99 -5.38
CA PHE A 137 -0.79 0.94 -4.83
C PHE A 137 -0.74 0.50 -3.36
N VAL A 138 -1.11 1.40 -2.45
CA VAL A 138 -1.08 1.14 -1.00
C VAL A 138 -2.45 0.66 -0.53
N VAL A 139 -2.48 -0.48 0.17
CA VAL A 139 -3.68 -1.00 0.83
C VAL A 139 -3.58 -0.77 2.33
N GLY A 140 -4.47 0.06 2.85
CA GLY A 140 -4.69 0.24 4.28
C GLY A 140 -5.66 -0.78 4.86
N MET A 141 -5.30 -1.32 6.03
CA MET A 141 -6.10 -2.27 6.81
C MET A 141 -6.08 -1.85 8.28
N HIS A 142 -7.19 -2.00 9.00
CA HIS A 142 -7.29 -1.70 10.44
C HIS A 142 -8.53 -2.35 11.07
N PRO A 143 -8.61 -2.45 12.41
CA PRO A 143 -9.70 -3.17 13.09
C PRO A 143 -11.09 -2.63 12.79
N GLY A 144 -11.20 -1.30 12.68
CA GLY A 144 -12.44 -0.60 12.40
C GLY A 144 -12.83 -0.49 10.92
N ALA A 145 -12.16 -1.20 10.00
CA ALA A 145 -12.44 -1.06 8.57
C ALA A 145 -13.86 -1.53 8.24
N SER A 146 -14.62 -0.78 7.44
CA SER A 146 -15.97 -1.18 7.03
C SER A 146 -15.97 -2.49 6.22
N ARG A 147 -14.93 -2.70 5.39
CA ARG A 147 -14.76 -3.90 4.57
C ARG A 147 -14.09 -5.04 5.35
N PRO A 148 -14.71 -6.24 5.48
CA PRO A 148 -14.13 -7.36 6.23
C PRO A 148 -12.74 -7.79 5.73
N ALA A 149 -12.49 -7.72 4.42
CA ALA A 149 -11.17 -8.02 3.84
C ALA A 149 -10.04 -7.10 4.36
N ARG A 150 -10.38 -5.93 4.90
CA ARG A 150 -9.44 -4.95 5.47
C ARG A 150 -9.44 -4.92 7.01
N ARG A 151 -10.23 -5.78 7.68
CA ARG A 151 -10.32 -5.87 9.14
C ARG A 151 -9.24 -6.79 9.72
N PHE A 152 -8.02 -6.29 9.81
CA PHE A 152 -6.96 -6.94 10.58
C PHE A 152 -6.88 -6.32 12.00
N PRO A 153 -6.58 -7.08 13.07
CA PRO A 153 -6.55 -6.57 14.46
C PRO A 153 -5.55 -5.45 14.77
N HIS A 154 -4.67 -5.13 13.81
CA HIS A 154 -3.71 -4.03 13.90
C HIS A 154 -3.74 -3.18 12.64
N PRO A 155 -3.32 -1.90 12.68
CA PRO A 155 -3.13 -1.11 11.47
C PRO A 155 -2.04 -1.72 10.58
N VAL A 156 -2.30 -1.80 9.27
CA VAL A 156 -1.33 -2.29 8.28
C VAL A 156 -1.35 -1.40 7.05
N LEU A 157 -0.16 -1.13 6.52
CA LEU A 157 0.03 -0.54 5.19
C LEU A 157 0.75 -1.56 4.30
N VAL A 158 0.10 -1.98 3.22
CA VAL A 158 0.68 -2.91 2.24
C VAL A 158 0.97 -2.17 0.94
N PHE A 159 2.24 -2.03 0.61
CA PHE A 159 2.75 -1.39 -0.59
C PHE A 159 2.89 -2.44 -1.70
N ASN A 160 2.13 -2.27 -2.78
CA ASN A 160 2.15 -3.16 -3.95
C ASN A 160 2.68 -2.39 -5.16
N LEU A 161 3.73 -2.89 -5.82
CA LEU A 161 4.30 -2.22 -6.99
C LEU A 161 3.29 -2.18 -8.14
N ARG A 162 3.10 -1.00 -8.72
CA ARG A 162 2.14 -0.79 -9.81
C ARG A 162 2.54 -1.51 -11.10
N ALA A 163 3.85 -1.60 -11.36
CA ALA A 163 4.42 -2.31 -12.52
C ALA A 163 3.93 -3.78 -12.63
N GLN A 164 3.60 -4.41 -11.50
CA GLN A 164 3.07 -5.78 -11.49
C GLN A 164 1.66 -5.86 -12.07
N PHE A 165 0.82 -4.84 -11.87
CA PHE A 165 -0.50 -4.79 -12.48
C PHE A 165 -0.40 -4.59 -13.99
N GLU A 166 0.54 -3.76 -14.45
CA GLU A 166 0.77 -3.57 -15.89
C GLU A 166 1.29 -4.84 -16.56
N GLN A 167 2.22 -5.56 -15.91
CA GLN A 167 2.66 -6.86 -16.40
C GLN A 167 1.50 -7.87 -16.46
N LEU A 168 0.63 -7.91 -15.45
CA LEU A 168 -0.58 -8.77 -15.48
C LEU A 168 -1.54 -8.39 -16.61
N ARG A 169 -1.64 -7.11 -16.98
CA ARG A 169 -2.44 -6.64 -18.12
C ARG A 169 -1.82 -7.05 -19.45
N ALA A 170 -0.51 -6.84 -19.61
CA ALA A 170 0.23 -7.25 -20.80
C ALA A 170 0.13 -8.76 -21.06
N GLU A 171 0.11 -9.57 -19.99
CA GLU A 171 -0.08 -11.03 -20.08
C GLU A 171 -1.55 -11.47 -20.18
N GLY A 172 -2.52 -10.55 -20.24
CA GLY A 172 -3.95 -10.86 -20.37
C GLY A 172 -4.58 -11.53 -19.14
N ARG A 173 -3.89 -11.53 -17.98
CA ARG A 173 -4.34 -12.21 -16.75
C ARG A 173 -5.04 -11.28 -15.76
N TYR A 174 -4.92 -9.97 -15.95
CA TYR A 174 -5.44 -8.96 -15.02
C TYR A 174 -6.96 -9.08 -14.80
N GLU A 175 -7.76 -9.12 -15.88
CA GLU A 175 -9.23 -9.19 -15.73
C GLU A 175 -9.69 -10.45 -15.02
N LYS A 176 -9.08 -11.61 -15.35
CA LYS A 176 -9.37 -12.87 -14.63
C LYS A 176 -9.04 -12.76 -13.15
N LEU A 177 -7.89 -12.19 -12.80
CA LEU A 177 -7.48 -11.97 -11.41
C LEU A 177 -8.47 -11.04 -10.70
N ARG A 178 -8.82 -9.92 -11.33
CA ARG A 178 -9.74 -8.91 -10.79
C ARG A 178 -11.14 -9.47 -10.56
N SER A 179 -11.74 -10.13 -11.55
CA SER A 179 -13.06 -10.77 -11.39
C SER A 179 -13.06 -11.79 -10.25
N ALA A 180 -11.96 -12.54 -10.11
CA ALA A 180 -11.79 -13.50 -9.04
C ALA A 180 -11.67 -12.85 -7.64
N ILE A 181 -11.07 -11.66 -7.55
CA ILE A 181 -11.00 -10.87 -6.30
C ILE A 181 -12.38 -10.27 -5.98
N LEU A 182 -13.04 -9.66 -6.97
CA LEU A 182 -14.35 -9.02 -6.80
C LEU A 182 -15.41 -10.01 -6.34
N SER A 183 -15.49 -11.19 -6.97
CA SER A 183 -16.44 -12.23 -6.58
C SER A 183 -16.20 -12.74 -5.15
N ARG A 184 -14.95 -12.87 -4.71
CA ARG A 184 -14.63 -13.28 -3.34
C ARG A 184 -14.89 -12.17 -2.32
N ASP A 185 -14.60 -10.92 -2.68
CA ASP A 185 -14.88 -9.76 -1.82
C ASP A 185 -16.39 -9.57 -1.65
N GLU A 186 -17.17 -9.71 -2.71
CA GLU A 186 -18.63 -9.67 -2.64
C GLU A 186 -19.19 -10.81 -1.77
N ALA A 187 -18.68 -12.04 -1.94
CA ALA A 187 -19.08 -13.16 -1.09
C ALA A 187 -18.75 -12.95 0.40
N LEU A 188 -17.69 -12.19 0.70
CA LEU A 188 -17.26 -11.89 2.06
C LEU A 188 -17.98 -10.67 2.67
N ALA A 189 -18.14 -9.61 1.89
CA ALA A 189 -18.64 -8.31 2.33
C ALA A 189 -20.14 -8.10 2.05
N GLY A 190 -20.77 -9.01 1.30
CA GLY A 190 -22.16 -8.92 0.88
C GLY A 190 -22.45 -7.84 -0.18
N SER A 191 -21.42 -7.16 -0.70
CA SER A 191 -21.54 -6.15 -1.75
C SER A 191 -20.23 -5.96 -2.50
N ILE A 192 -20.30 -5.53 -3.75
CA ILE A 192 -19.13 -5.09 -4.52
C ILE A 192 -18.50 -3.87 -3.83
N ASN A 193 -17.17 -3.83 -3.74
CA ASN A 193 -16.45 -2.66 -3.23
C ASN A 193 -16.53 -1.50 -4.25
N PRO A 194 -17.26 -0.40 -3.94
CA PRO A 194 -17.41 0.72 -4.85
C PRO A 194 -16.08 1.46 -5.08
N MET A 195 -15.11 1.27 -4.16
CA MET A 195 -13.79 1.88 -4.28
C MET A 195 -12.90 1.16 -5.29
N LEU A 196 -13.22 -0.07 -5.73
CA LEU A 196 -12.46 -0.76 -6.79
C LEU A 196 -12.89 -0.31 -8.19
N ALA A 197 -12.95 1.02 -8.39
CA ALA A 197 -13.18 1.65 -9.67
C ALA A 197 -12.14 1.20 -10.71
N ARG A 198 -12.47 1.27 -12.01
CA ARG A 198 -11.46 0.95 -13.03
C ARG A 198 -10.37 2.00 -12.96
N HIS A 199 -9.15 1.53 -13.23
CA HIS A 199 -8.00 2.40 -13.33
C HIS A 199 -8.28 3.51 -14.37
N GLY A 200 -8.09 4.77 -13.98
CA GLY A 200 -8.30 5.96 -14.83
C GLY A 200 -9.68 6.63 -14.71
N ASP A 201 -10.64 6.05 -13.97
CA ASP A 201 -11.96 6.69 -13.77
C ASP A 201 -11.93 7.76 -12.67
N ALA A 202 -11.10 7.55 -11.65
CA ALA A 202 -10.90 8.46 -10.52
C ALA A 202 -9.53 8.17 -9.88
N SER A 203 -8.95 9.18 -9.22
CA SER A 203 -7.69 9.03 -8.49
C SER A 203 -7.74 7.86 -7.50
N GLU A 204 -6.71 7.01 -7.56
CA GLU A 204 -6.57 5.89 -6.62
C GLU A 204 -6.28 6.34 -5.19
N ALA A 205 -5.97 7.62 -4.95
CA ALA A 205 -5.84 8.20 -3.61
C ALA A 205 -7.07 7.88 -2.74
N ARG A 206 -8.26 7.93 -3.33
CA ARG A 206 -9.52 7.62 -2.66
C ARG A 206 -9.58 6.19 -2.10
N GLN A 207 -8.79 5.27 -2.64
CA GLN A 207 -8.88 3.83 -2.36
C GLN A 207 -7.92 3.34 -1.29
N TYR A 208 -6.88 4.11 -0.98
CA TYR A 208 -5.77 3.62 -0.16
C TYR A 208 -6.19 3.29 1.28
N SER A 209 -6.92 4.20 1.94
CA SER A 209 -7.42 3.96 3.32
C SER A 209 -8.44 2.83 3.38
N GLY A 210 -9.23 2.65 2.32
CA GLY A 210 -10.33 1.69 2.27
C GLY A 210 -11.63 2.20 2.84
N ARG A 211 -11.64 3.44 3.34
CA ARG A 211 -12.84 4.16 3.74
C ARG A 211 -13.67 4.51 2.50
N ALA A 212 -14.98 4.39 2.59
CA ALA A 212 -15.87 4.92 1.56
C ALA A 212 -15.91 6.45 1.66
N VAL A 213 -15.62 7.14 0.57
CA VAL A 213 -15.54 8.61 0.53
C VAL A 213 -16.46 9.18 -0.55
N GLY A 214 -17.07 10.33 -0.25
CA GLY A 214 -18.01 11.01 -1.16
C GLY A 214 -17.30 11.85 -2.23
N ALA A 215 -18.10 12.48 -3.10
CA ALA A 215 -17.60 13.33 -4.19
C ALA A 215 -16.78 14.53 -3.69
N ASP A 216 -17.14 15.08 -2.53
CA ASP A 216 -16.49 16.25 -1.91
C ASP A 216 -15.21 15.89 -1.14
N TRP A 217 -14.79 14.62 -1.13
CA TRP A 217 -13.55 14.22 -0.48
C TRP A 217 -12.33 14.79 -1.20
N VAL A 218 -11.45 15.40 -0.42
CA VAL A 218 -10.17 15.95 -0.85
C VAL A 218 -9.04 15.15 -0.21
N CYS A 219 -8.06 14.78 -1.03
CA CYS A 219 -6.89 14.08 -0.53
C CYS A 219 -6.04 15.00 0.37
N PRO A 220 -5.69 14.59 1.60
CA PRO A 220 -4.85 15.40 2.50
C PRO A 220 -3.36 15.35 2.14
N PHE A 221 -2.97 14.55 1.15
CA PHE A 221 -1.61 14.49 0.65
C PHE A 221 -1.27 15.79 -0.08
N ARG A 222 -0.16 16.42 0.29
CA ARG A 222 0.26 17.71 -0.28
C ARG A 222 1.14 17.55 -1.53
N GLY A 223 1.32 16.32 -2.00
CA GLY A 223 2.32 16.01 -2.99
C GLY A 223 3.72 16.01 -2.41
N ARG A 224 4.70 15.91 -3.31
CA ARG A 224 6.12 16.04 -2.99
C ARG A 224 6.49 17.51 -3.09
N ALA A 225 7.29 18.03 -2.15
CA ALA A 225 7.84 19.39 -2.32
C ALA A 225 8.56 19.45 -3.68
N PRO A 226 8.34 20.50 -4.49
CA PRO A 226 9.01 20.62 -5.77
C PRO A 226 10.52 20.56 -5.56
N GLU A 227 11.23 19.89 -6.47
CA GLU A 227 12.69 20.00 -6.54
C GLU A 227 13.01 21.49 -6.52
N ALA A 228 13.86 21.92 -5.58
CA ALA A 228 14.48 23.23 -5.69
C ALA A 228 15.20 23.19 -7.03
N GLN A 229 14.65 23.87 -8.03
CA GLN A 229 15.34 24.11 -9.27
C GLN A 229 16.62 24.84 -8.86
N ASP A 230 17.75 24.16 -8.94
CA ASP A 230 19.04 24.81 -8.86
C ASP A 230 18.99 25.93 -9.91
N ALA A 231 18.90 27.16 -9.43
CA ALA A 231 19.00 28.33 -10.25
C ALA A 231 20.38 28.28 -10.91
N ALA A 232 20.38 28.05 -12.21
CA ALA A 232 21.56 28.09 -13.07
C ALA A 232 22.26 29.44 -13.01
#